data_AF-F1LRC2-F1
#
_entry.id   AF-F1LRC2-F1
#
_cell.length_a   1.000
_cell.length_b   1.000
_cell.length_c   1.000
_cell.angle_alpha   90.00
_cell.angle_beta   90.00
_cell.angle_gamma   90.00
#
_symmetry.space_group_name_H-M   'P 1'
#
loop_
_entity.id
_entity.type
_entity.pdbx_description
1 polymer ?
#
loop_
_entity_poly.entity_id
_entity_poly.type
_entity_poly.pdbx_seq_one_letter_code
_entity_poly.pdbx_strand_id
1 'polypeptide(L)'
;MTVDSTKDSKAGPWAQLTPFLEQPADFRLSLPYGRKSASPPQLLVLTCTMKPEEISRGKAFGLLKAQQEERLDGINKHFLDDPKYSSDEDLQSKLEAFKTKYMEFDLNGNGDIDIMSLKRMLEKLGVPKTHLELKKLIREVSSGSEETFSYSDFLRMMLGKRSAILRMILMYEEKNKEHQKPTGPPAKKAISELP
;
A
#
# COMPACT_ATOMS: atom_id res chain seq x y z
N MET A 1 -10.39 58.87 -54.36
CA MET A 1 -11.69 58.18 -54.26
C MET A 1 -11.54 57.22 -53.08
N THR A 2 -11.63 57.63 -51.81
CA THR A 2 -12.73 58.26 -51.04
C THR A 2 -13.93 57.35 -50.83
N VAL A 3 -14.39 57.32 -49.56
CA VAL A 3 -15.56 56.70 -48.88
C VAL A 3 -15.44 55.19 -48.56
N ASP A 4 -15.36 54.69 -47.31
CA ASP A 4 -15.98 54.95 -45.98
C ASP A 4 -17.26 54.12 -45.72
N SER A 5 -17.32 53.52 -44.52
CA SER A 5 -18.53 53.26 -43.71
C SER A 5 -19.43 52.06 -44.06
N THR A 6 -20.02 51.27 -43.15
CA THR A 6 -20.05 51.17 -41.66
C THR A 6 -20.75 49.83 -41.27
N LYS A 7 -20.64 49.46 -39.97
CA LYS A 7 -21.62 48.71 -39.11
C LYS A 7 -21.68 47.16 -39.21
N ASP A 8 -21.88 46.38 -38.16
CA ASP A 8 -22.14 46.65 -36.72
C ASP A 8 -21.91 45.38 -35.87
N SER A 9 -21.36 45.60 -34.66
CA SER A 9 -21.78 45.12 -33.34
C SER A 9 -22.41 43.73 -33.13
N LYS A 10 -21.78 42.90 -32.28
CA LYS A 10 -22.23 42.68 -30.87
C LYS A 10 -21.26 41.74 -30.11
N ALA A 11 -20.46 42.35 -29.24
CA ALA A 11 -19.82 41.68 -28.10
C ALA A 11 -20.83 41.63 -26.94
N GLY A 12 -20.99 40.45 -26.34
CA GLY A 12 -21.86 40.23 -25.18
C GLY A 12 -21.19 40.60 -23.86
N PRO A 13 -21.97 40.99 -22.83
CA PRO A 13 -21.45 41.70 -21.66
C PRO A 13 -20.85 40.79 -20.60
N TRP A 14 -19.68 41.20 -20.12
CA TRP A 14 -19.06 40.78 -18.88
C TRP A 14 -19.87 41.37 -17.70
N ALA A 15 -20.65 40.55 -17.00
CA ALA A 15 -21.04 40.83 -15.63
C ALA A 15 -19.90 40.28 -14.74
N GLN A 16 -18.96 41.06 -14.21
CA GLN A 16 -19.07 42.10 -13.18
C GLN A 16 -19.76 41.59 -11.88
N LEU A 17 -18.90 41.34 -10.89
CA LEU A 17 -19.03 41.71 -9.46
C LEU A 17 -19.99 40.84 -8.61
N THR A 18 -19.70 40.42 -7.37
CA THR A 18 -18.71 40.80 -6.34
C THR A 18 -18.73 39.77 -5.19
N PRO A 19 -17.78 39.81 -4.23
CA PRO A 19 -17.50 38.76 -3.25
C PRO A 19 -18.32 38.92 -1.96
N PHE A 20 -18.65 37.81 -1.29
CA PHE A 20 -19.20 37.83 0.07
C PHE A 20 -18.13 37.36 1.05
N LEU A 21 -17.41 38.35 1.62
CA LEU A 21 -16.45 38.22 2.71
C LEU A 21 -17.08 38.86 3.95
N GLU A 22 -17.03 38.13 5.07
CA GLU A 22 -17.14 38.55 6.48
C GLU A 22 -18.33 39.42 6.95
N GLN A 23 -19.02 38.96 8.00
CA GLN A 23 -18.75 39.37 9.39
C GLN A 23 -19.64 38.57 10.39
N PRO A 24 -19.23 38.48 11.68
CA PRO A 24 -19.80 37.61 12.71
C PRO A 24 -20.70 38.37 13.72
N ALA A 25 -21.09 37.64 14.77
CA ALA A 25 -21.63 38.09 16.06
C ALA A 25 -23.16 38.19 16.19
N ASP A 26 -23.74 37.17 16.82
CA ASP A 26 -24.89 37.37 17.71
C ASP A 26 -24.59 36.73 19.07
N PHE A 27 -24.07 37.58 19.96
CA PHE A 27 -23.82 37.32 21.36
C PHE A 27 -25.11 37.64 22.12
N ARG A 28 -26.05 36.68 22.22
CA ARG A 28 -27.18 36.82 23.14
C ARG A 28 -26.84 36.17 24.48
N LEU A 29 -26.25 37.00 25.33
CA LEU A 29 -26.17 36.77 26.76
C LEU A 29 -27.58 36.97 27.35
N SER A 30 -28.16 35.92 27.93
CA SER A 30 -29.29 36.04 28.86
C SER A 30 -29.16 35.02 29.97
N LEU A 31 -28.56 35.43 31.09
CA LEU A 31 -28.72 34.78 32.39
C LEU A 31 -30.03 35.27 33.03
N PRO A 32 -30.72 34.39 33.75
CA PRO A 32 -31.18 34.80 35.06
C PRO A 32 -30.79 33.80 36.17
N TYR A 33 -30.15 34.37 37.20
CA TYR A 33 -30.26 34.05 38.62
C TYR A 33 -30.79 32.67 39.06
N GLY A 34 -29.85 31.85 39.58
CA GLY A 34 -29.84 31.44 40.99
C GLY A 34 -30.75 30.30 41.46
N ARG A 35 -30.16 29.13 41.75
CA ARG A 35 -30.43 28.36 42.99
C ARG A 35 -29.30 27.37 43.29
N LYS A 36 -28.76 27.42 44.51
CA LYS A 36 -27.83 26.42 45.04
C LYS A 36 -28.60 25.16 45.44
N SER A 37 -28.15 23.99 44.99
CA SER A 37 -28.35 22.72 45.70
C SER A 37 -27.25 21.75 45.30
N ALA A 38 -26.47 21.33 46.29
CA ALA A 38 -25.43 20.33 46.15
C ALA A 38 -26.03 18.95 45.83
N SER A 39 -25.42 18.25 44.88
CA SER A 39 -25.65 16.82 44.61
C SER A 39 -24.32 16.25 44.08
N PRO A 40 -23.92 15.03 44.49
CA PRO A 40 -22.58 14.51 44.26
C PRO A 40 -22.30 14.31 42.76
N PRO A 41 -21.03 14.36 42.32
CA PRO A 41 -20.68 14.07 40.94
C PRO A 41 -21.06 12.62 40.66
N GLN A 42 -22.12 12.42 39.87
CA GLN A 42 -22.38 11.13 39.26
C GLN A 42 -21.20 10.84 38.36
N LEU A 43 -20.52 9.74 38.65
CA LEU A 43 -19.49 9.15 37.81
C LEU A 43 -20.11 8.94 36.43
N LEU A 44 -19.86 9.88 35.50
CA LEU A 44 -20.27 9.73 34.11
C LEU A 44 -19.40 8.60 33.56
N VAL A 45 -19.89 7.37 33.67
CA VAL A 45 -19.39 6.27 32.86
C VAL A 45 -19.64 6.72 31.44
N LEU A 46 -18.57 7.21 30.79
CA LEU A 46 -18.50 7.33 29.35
C LEU A 46 -18.68 5.92 28.81
N THR A 47 -19.93 5.49 28.68
CA THR A 47 -20.27 4.48 27.69
C THR A 47 -19.94 5.14 26.37
N CYS A 48 -18.73 4.85 25.89
CA CYS A 48 -18.33 5.18 24.55
C CYS A 48 -19.27 4.39 23.65
N THR A 49 -20.42 4.98 23.32
CA THR A 49 -21.27 4.53 22.23
C THR A 49 -20.51 4.85 20.96
N MET A 50 -19.53 3.99 20.66
CA MET A 50 -18.84 4.02 19.39
C MET A 50 -19.89 3.83 18.32
N LYS A 51 -20.07 4.86 17.50
CA LYS A 51 -20.79 4.75 16.25
C LYS A 51 -20.09 3.65 15.43
N PRO A 52 -20.81 2.67 14.85
CA PRO A 52 -20.21 1.59 14.07
C PRO A 52 -19.45 2.04 12.81
N GLU A 53 -19.49 3.33 12.47
CA GLU A 53 -18.99 3.87 11.20
C GLU A 53 -17.54 4.37 11.27
N GLU A 54 -16.92 4.40 12.45
CA GLU A 54 -15.49 4.74 12.62
C GLU A 54 -14.62 3.50 12.92
N ILE A 55 -14.86 2.40 12.20
CA ILE A 55 -13.94 1.26 12.22
C ILE A 55 -12.69 1.65 11.42
N SER A 56 -11.69 2.03 12.19
CA SER A 56 -10.35 2.45 11.83
C SER A 56 -9.77 1.67 10.64
N ARG A 57 -9.28 2.40 9.63
CA ARG A 57 -8.58 1.91 8.42
C ARG A 57 -7.54 0.79 8.70
N GLY A 58 -6.96 0.76 9.90
CA GLY A 58 -6.04 -0.29 10.36
C GLY A 58 -6.69 -1.63 10.73
N LYS A 59 -7.93 -1.63 11.27
CA LYS A 59 -8.65 -2.88 11.64
C LYS A 59 -9.06 -3.67 10.40
N ALA A 60 -9.57 -3.00 9.37
CA ALA A 60 -9.95 -3.64 8.11
C ALA A 60 -8.73 -4.17 7.34
N PHE A 61 -7.63 -3.40 7.28
CA PHE A 61 -6.39 -3.82 6.63
C PHE A 61 -5.77 -5.05 7.32
N GLY A 62 -5.74 -5.07 8.65
CA GLY A 62 -5.23 -6.21 9.42
C GLY A 62 -6.04 -7.48 9.19
N LEU A 63 -7.37 -7.37 9.17
CA LEU A 63 -8.24 -8.52 8.88
C LEU A 63 -8.02 -9.08 7.47
N LEU A 64 -7.89 -8.20 6.46
CA LEU A 64 -7.63 -8.62 5.09
C LEU A 64 -6.28 -9.35 4.96
N LYS A 65 -5.25 -8.86 5.64
CA LYS A 65 -3.92 -9.50 5.68
C LYS A 65 -3.94 -10.85 6.39
N ALA A 66 -4.68 -10.98 7.49
CA ALA A 66 -4.84 -12.26 8.19
C ALA A 66 -5.57 -13.30 7.32
N GLN A 67 -6.63 -12.88 6.62
CA GLN A 67 -7.35 -13.76 5.69
C GLN A 67 -6.46 -14.24 4.53
N GLN A 68 -5.62 -13.33 4.01
CA GLN A 68 -4.64 -13.68 2.99
C GLN A 68 -3.64 -14.71 3.53
N GLU A 69 -3.11 -14.51 4.75
CA GLU A 69 -2.17 -15.42 5.39
C GLU A 69 -2.76 -16.83 5.56
N GLU A 70 -3.98 -16.94 6.08
CA GLU A 70 -4.67 -18.24 6.21
C GLU A 70 -4.80 -18.98 4.88
N ARG A 71 -5.09 -18.25 3.79
CA ARG A 71 -5.14 -18.84 2.44
C ARG A 71 -3.78 -19.38 2.00
N LEU A 72 -2.70 -18.64 2.27
CA LEU A 72 -1.34 -19.08 1.94
C LEU A 72 -0.91 -20.28 2.77
N ASP A 73 -1.32 -20.35 4.04
CA ASP A 73 -1.06 -21.50 4.92
C ASP A 73 -1.75 -22.77 4.42
N GLY A 74 -2.99 -22.66 3.93
CA GLY A 74 -3.68 -23.77 3.29
C GLY A 74 -2.92 -24.31 2.07
N ILE A 75 -2.31 -23.42 1.28
CA ILE A 75 -1.48 -23.80 0.14
C ILE A 75 -0.16 -24.42 0.63
N ASN A 76 0.50 -23.84 1.62
CA ASN A 76 1.73 -24.39 2.20
C ASN A 76 1.53 -25.82 2.70
N LYS A 77 0.42 -26.09 3.38
CA LYS A 77 0.07 -27.44 3.83
C LYS A 77 -0.03 -28.44 2.68
N HIS A 78 -0.67 -28.07 1.58
CA HIS A 78 -0.75 -28.92 0.39
C HIS A 78 0.64 -29.24 -0.19
N PHE A 79 1.60 -28.31 -0.12
CA PHE A 79 2.98 -28.56 -0.57
C PHE A 79 3.78 -29.42 0.41
N LEU A 80 3.50 -29.35 1.71
CA LEU A 80 4.09 -30.23 2.73
C LEU A 80 3.63 -31.68 2.59
N ASP A 81 2.37 -31.89 2.24
CA ASP A 81 1.78 -33.22 2.07
C ASP A 81 2.12 -33.86 0.70
N ASP A 82 2.63 -33.07 -0.27
CA ASP A 82 2.97 -33.56 -1.61
C ASP A 82 4.29 -34.36 -1.60
N PRO A 83 4.26 -35.67 -1.94
CA PRO A 83 5.45 -36.54 -1.95
C PRO A 83 6.59 -36.01 -2.81
N LYS A 84 6.29 -35.16 -3.79
CA LYS A 84 7.28 -34.54 -4.68
C LYS A 84 8.29 -33.67 -3.93
N TYR A 85 7.90 -33.04 -2.82
CA TYR A 85 8.76 -32.15 -2.04
C TYR A 85 9.24 -32.76 -0.72
N SER A 86 8.80 -33.98 -0.39
CA SER A 86 9.13 -34.69 0.86
C SER A 86 10.63 -34.93 1.08
N SER A 87 11.47 -34.85 0.03
CA SER A 87 12.92 -35.01 0.16
C SER A 87 13.64 -33.79 0.71
N ASP A 88 12.97 -32.63 0.79
CA ASP A 88 13.57 -31.39 1.27
C ASP A 88 13.28 -31.21 2.76
N GLU A 89 14.26 -31.47 3.62
CA GLU A 89 14.13 -31.41 5.09
C GLU A 89 13.80 -29.98 5.58
N ASP A 90 14.19 -28.96 4.82
CA ASP A 90 13.95 -27.54 5.15
C ASP A 90 12.67 -26.99 4.51
N LEU A 91 11.83 -27.84 3.90
CA LEU A 91 10.67 -27.41 3.13
C LEU A 91 9.75 -26.49 3.94
N GLN A 92 9.44 -26.84 5.18
CA GLN A 92 8.56 -26.03 6.03
C GLN A 92 9.13 -24.62 6.26
N SER A 93 10.43 -24.51 6.57
CA SER A 93 11.07 -23.21 6.76
C SER A 93 11.08 -22.38 5.47
N LYS A 94 11.35 -23.02 4.32
CA LYS A 94 11.31 -22.38 3.00
C LYS A 94 9.91 -21.87 2.66
N LEU A 95 8.88 -22.66 2.92
CA LEU A 95 7.48 -22.28 2.66
C LEU A 95 7.06 -21.06 3.49
N GLU A 96 7.49 -20.95 4.74
CA GLU A 96 7.24 -19.77 5.57
C GLU A 96 7.99 -18.52 5.07
N ALA A 97 9.24 -18.68 4.63
CA ALA A 97 10.01 -17.60 4.02
C ALA A 97 9.36 -17.12 2.71
N PHE A 98 8.93 -18.05 1.85
CA PHE A 98 8.25 -17.76 0.60
C PHE A 98 6.87 -17.12 0.83
N LYS A 99 6.13 -17.55 1.85
CA LYS A 99 4.86 -16.94 2.25
C LYS A 99 5.06 -15.47 2.60
N THR A 100 6.01 -15.20 3.50
CA THR A 100 6.33 -13.83 3.93
C THR A 100 6.72 -12.98 2.72
N LYS A 101 7.56 -13.52 1.84
CA LYS A 101 8.01 -12.80 0.65
C LYS A 101 6.87 -12.52 -0.34
N TYR A 102 5.96 -13.47 -0.54
CA TYR A 102 4.79 -13.30 -1.39
C TYR A 102 3.81 -12.25 -0.82
N MET A 103 3.64 -12.21 0.51
CA MET A 103 2.81 -11.19 1.18
C MET A 103 3.36 -9.76 1.03
N GLU A 104 4.66 -9.59 0.84
CA GLU A 104 5.27 -8.30 0.48
C GLU A 104 4.94 -7.86 -0.95
N PHE A 105 4.62 -8.81 -1.83
CA PHE A 105 4.40 -8.56 -3.26
C PHE A 105 2.94 -8.31 -3.60
N ASP A 106 2.01 -9.09 -3.02
CA ASP A 106 0.58 -8.90 -3.23
C ASP A 106 0.07 -7.72 -2.36
N LEU A 107 0.09 -6.55 -3.00
CA LEU A 107 -0.30 -5.26 -2.43
C LEU A 107 -1.77 -4.94 -2.70
N ASN A 108 -2.37 -5.64 -3.65
CA ASN A 108 -3.72 -5.45 -4.16
C ASN A 108 -4.72 -6.29 -3.36
N GLY A 109 -4.27 -7.34 -2.67
CA GLY A 109 -5.12 -8.20 -1.84
C GLY A 109 -5.99 -9.15 -2.64
N ASN A 110 -5.69 -9.32 -3.94
CA ASN A 110 -6.45 -10.17 -4.84
C ASN A 110 -6.02 -11.65 -4.73
N GLY A 111 -4.89 -11.93 -4.07
CA GLY A 111 -4.32 -13.26 -3.88
C GLY A 111 -3.32 -13.67 -4.98
N ASP A 112 -3.31 -12.95 -6.10
CA ASP A 112 -2.41 -13.19 -7.24
C ASP A 112 -1.53 -11.96 -7.48
N ILE A 113 -0.29 -12.19 -7.93
CA ILE A 113 0.62 -11.12 -8.30
C ILE A 113 0.38 -10.73 -9.74
N ASP A 114 -0.02 -9.48 -9.96
CA ASP A 114 -0.16 -8.87 -11.28
C ASP A 114 1.11 -8.17 -11.75
N ILE A 115 1.10 -7.75 -13.02
CA ILE A 115 2.20 -7.00 -13.65
C ILE A 115 2.61 -5.78 -12.82
N MET A 116 1.64 -5.08 -12.21
CA MET A 116 1.90 -3.86 -11.46
C MET A 116 2.57 -4.13 -10.11
N SER A 117 2.12 -5.14 -9.39
CA SER A 117 2.76 -5.60 -8.15
C SER A 117 4.18 -6.09 -8.41
N LEU A 118 4.38 -6.87 -9.48
CA LEU A 118 5.73 -7.32 -9.88
C LEU A 118 6.63 -6.15 -10.25
N LYS A 119 6.12 -5.15 -10.99
CA LYS A 119 6.87 -3.95 -11.36
C LYS A 119 7.38 -3.21 -10.13
N ARG A 120 6.48 -2.92 -9.19
CA ARG A 120 6.79 -2.15 -7.96
C ARG A 120 7.82 -2.89 -7.10
N MET A 121 7.71 -4.21 -7.03
CA MET A 121 8.69 -5.05 -6.34
C MET A 121 10.07 -4.95 -7.00
N LEU A 122 10.17 -5.14 -8.31
CA LEU A 122 11.44 -5.08 -9.03
C LEU A 122 12.11 -3.70 -8.96
N GLU A 123 11.32 -2.63 -8.96
CA GLU A 123 11.80 -1.27 -8.70
C GLU A 123 12.37 -1.13 -7.27
N LYS A 124 11.70 -1.70 -6.26
CA LYS A 124 12.19 -1.72 -4.87
C LYS A 124 13.50 -2.50 -4.73
N LEU A 125 13.70 -3.54 -5.53
CA LEU A 125 14.94 -4.32 -5.59
C LEU A 125 16.05 -3.66 -6.40
N GLY A 126 15.80 -2.49 -7.01
CA GLY A 126 16.77 -1.80 -7.85
C GLY A 126 17.00 -2.46 -9.21
N VAL A 127 16.08 -3.33 -9.64
CA VAL A 127 16.13 -4.05 -10.93
C VAL A 127 14.91 -3.65 -11.77
N PRO A 128 14.78 -2.40 -12.21
CA PRO A 128 13.63 -1.97 -13.01
C PRO A 128 13.56 -2.76 -14.32
N LYS A 129 12.34 -3.12 -14.72
CA LYS A 129 12.05 -3.90 -15.94
C LYS A 129 10.99 -3.22 -16.79
N THR A 130 11.10 -3.40 -18.10
CA THR A 130 10.11 -2.91 -19.05
C THR A 130 8.82 -3.75 -18.97
N HIS A 131 7.69 -3.19 -19.40
CA HIS A 131 6.42 -3.90 -19.40
C HIS A 131 6.47 -5.24 -20.18
N LEU A 132 7.21 -5.28 -21.29
CA LEU A 132 7.40 -6.49 -22.08
C LEU A 132 8.22 -7.55 -21.33
N GLU A 133 9.27 -7.16 -20.62
CA GLU A 133 10.03 -8.09 -19.78
C GLU A 133 9.18 -8.62 -18.63
N LEU A 134 8.40 -7.77 -17.96
CA LEU A 134 7.48 -8.20 -16.90
C LEU A 134 6.49 -9.27 -17.39
N LYS A 135 5.88 -9.05 -18.56
CA LYS A 135 5.00 -10.05 -19.19
C LYS A 135 5.73 -11.37 -19.45
N LYS A 136 6.99 -11.33 -19.92
CA LYS A 136 7.79 -12.54 -20.11
C LYS A 136 8.08 -13.27 -18.81
N LEU A 137 8.43 -12.54 -17.75
CA LEU A 137 8.70 -13.11 -16.42
C LEU A 137 7.46 -13.81 -15.85
N ILE A 138 6.28 -13.20 -16.00
CA ILE A 138 5.03 -13.79 -15.53
C ILE A 138 4.69 -15.05 -16.33
N ARG A 139 4.80 -14.99 -17.67
CA ARG A 139 4.53 -16.14 -18.55
C ARG A 139 5.47 -17.32 -18.30
N GLU A 140 6.70 -17.09 -17.85
CA GLU A 140 7.65 -18.15 -17.50
C GLU A 140 7.20 -18.95 -16.27
N VAL A 141 6.46 -18.30 -15.36
CA VAL A 141 6.10 -18.84 -14.04
C VAL A 141 4.65 -19.30 -13.98
N SER A 142 3.75 -18.54 -14.61
CA SER A 142 2.31 -18.80 -14.57
C SER A 142 1.94 -20.06 -15.35
N SER A 143 1.01 -20.82 -14.79
CA SER A 143 0.45 -22.02 -15.44
C SER A 143 -0.92 -21.81 -16.06
N GLY A 144 -1.54 -20.62 -15.90
CA GLY A 144 -2.93 -20.40 -16.30
C GLY A 144 -3.25 -19.05 -16.93
N SER A 145 -2.47 -17.99 -16.66
CA SER A 145 -2.73 -16.64 -17.16
C SER A 145 -1.46 -15.96 -17.65
N GLU A 146 -1.57 -15.03 -18.60
CA GLU A 146 -0.40 -14.32 -19.12
C GLU A 146 -0.04 -13.05 -18.34
N GLU A 147 -0.92 -12.60 -17.43
CA GLU A 147 -0.80 -11.30 -16.76
C GLU A 147 -0.72 -11.40 -15.24
N THR A 148 -0.97 -12.58 -14.68
CA THR A 148 -0.86 -12.84 -13.25
C THR A 148 -0.21 -14.20 -12.99
N PHE A 149 0.27 -14.42 -11.77
CA PHE A 149 0.59 -15.76 -11.30
C PHE A 149 0.14 -15.94 -9.86
N SER A 150 -0.23 -17.17 -9.52
CA SER A 150 -0.72 -17.54 -8.20
C SER A 150 0.42 -17.86 -7.24
N TYR A 151 0.11 -17.95 -5.94
CA TYR A 151 1.08 -18.40 -4.95
C TYR A 151 1.60 -19.83 -5.24
N SER A 152 0.74 -20.69 -5.78
CA SER A 152 1.13 -22.06 -6.18
C SER A 152 2.13 -22.06 -7.33
N ASP A 153 2.02 -21.13 -8.29
CA ASP A 153 3.00 -20.92 -9.35
C ASP A 153 4.33 -20.44 -8.78
N PHE A 154 4.27 -19.48 -7.86
CA PHE A 154 5.44 -18.94 -7.16
C PHE A 154 6.22 -20.04 -6.43
N LEU A 155 5.54 -20.88 -5.64
CA LEU A 155 6.19 -21.98 -4.93
C LEU A 155 6.82 -22.99 -5.89
N ARG A 156 6.13 -23.34 -6.98
CA ARG A 156 6.69 -24.24 -8.01
C ARG A 156 7.93 -23.67 -8.68
N MET A 157 7.99 -22.36 -8.88
CA MET A 157 9.20 -21.67 -9.37
C MET A 157 10.33 -21.74 -8.33
N MET A 158 10.05 -21.43 -7.05
CA MET A 158 11.08 -21.35 -6.01
C MET A 158 11.65 -22.72 -5.61
N LEU A 159 10.79 -23.74 -5.49
CA LEU A 159 11.15 -25.11 -5.13
C LEU A 159 11.58 -25.95 -6.35
N GLY A 160 11.29 -25.48 -7.56
CA GLY A 160 11.57 -26.20 -8.79
C GLY A 160 13.07 -26.36 -9.08
N LYS A 161 13.40 -27.22 -10.03
CA LYS A 161 14.77 -27.33 -10.58
C LYS A 161 15.04 -26.36 -11.72
N ARG A 162 13.99 -25.81 -12.34
CA ARG A 162 14.10 -24.87 -13.45
C ARG A 162 14.57 -23.51 -12.93
N SER A 163 15.53 -22.93 -13.62
CA SER A 163 15.97 -21.56 -13.41
C SER A 163 14.95 -20.62 -14.07
N ALA A 164 14.29 -19.78 -13.28
CA ALA A 164 13.52 -18.65 -13.79
C ALA A 164 14.27 -17.36 -13.47
N ILE A 165 14.18 -16.35 -14.35
CA ILE A 165 14.86 -15.08 -14.11
C ILE A 165 14.37 -14.44 -12.80
N LEU A 166 13.05 -14.53 -12.55
CA LEU A 166 12.45 -14.01 -11.33
C LEU A 166 13.02 -14.68 -10.07
N ARG A 167 13.21 -16.01 -10.10
CA ARG A 167 13.86 -16.74 -9.00
C ARG A 167 15.28 -16.24 -8.76
N MET A 168 16.07 -16.01 -9.82
CA MET A 168 17.45 -15.53 -9.68
C MET A 168 17.48 -14.15 -9.00
N ILE A 169 16.60 -13.24 -9.40
CA ILE A 169 16.51 -11.90 -8.79
C ILE A 169 16.18 -11.99 -7.30
N LEU A 170 15.18 -12.82 -6.94
CA LEU A 170 14.73 -12.95 -5.55
C LEU A 170 15.76 -13.63 -4.64
N MET A 171 16.44 -14.68 -5.12
CA MET A 171 17.48 -15.35 -4.33
C MET A 171 18.76 -14.52 -4.18
N TYR A 172 18.98 -13.52 -5.04
CA TYR A 172 20.13 -12.62 -4.95
C TYR A 172 19.94 -11.48 -3.92
N GLU A 173 18.68 -11.15 -3.59
CA GLU A 173 18.36 -10.16 -2.56
C GLU A 173 18.87 -10.58 -1.18
N GLU A 174 18.71 -11.86 -0.82
CA GLU A 174 19.11 -12.41 0.48
C GLU A 174 20.62 -12.27 0.74
N LYS A 175 21.44 -12.44 -0.31
CA LYS A 175 22.90 -12.30 -0.22
C LYS A 175 23.38 -10.85 -0.19
N ASN A 176 22.59 -9.90 -0.71
CA ASN A 176 22.95 -8.48 -0.73
C ASN A 176 22.59 -7.72 0.55
N LYS A 177 21.77 -8.31 1.44
CA LYS A 177 21.46 -7.70 2.76
C LYS A 177 22.68 -7.62 3.68
N GLU A 178 23.73 -8.40 3.47
CA GLU A 178 24.99 -8.30 4.23
C GLU A 178 25.86 -7.07 3.87
N HIS A 179 25.59 -6.38 2.76
CA HIS A 179 26.46 -5.29 2.27
C HIS A 179 25.91 -3.87 2.46
N GLN A 180 24.74 -3.69 3.10
CA GLN A 180 24.25 -2.35 3.42
C GLN A 180 24.86 -1.84 4.74
N LYS A 181 25.87 -0.98 4.56
CA LYS A 181 26.58 -0.14 5.54
C LYS A 181 25.65 0.44 6.64
N PRO A 182 26.12 0.54 7.91
CA PRO A 182 25.28 0.93 9.04
C PRO A 182 24.58 2.28 8.82
N THR A 183 23.24 2.26 8.87
CA THR A 183 22.41 3.46 8.89
C THR A 183 22.46 4.09 10.27
N GLY A 184 23.52 4.85 10.53
CA GLY A 184 23.55 5.86 11.59
C GLY A 184 23.04 7.20 11.04
N PRO A 185 22.44 8.08 11.87
CA PRO A 185 22.20 9.46 11.49
C PRO A 185 23.52 10.06 10.95
N PRO A 186 23.49 10.84 9.84
CA PRO A 186 24.68 11.47 9.32
C PRO A 186 25.34 12.29 10.44
N ALA A 187 26.61 11.99 10.74
CA ALA A 187 27.36 12.74 11.72
C ALA A 187 27.30 14.22 11.34
N LYS A 188 26.77 15.05 12.23
CA LYS A 188 26.77 16.49 12.05
C LYS A 188 28.24 16.90 12.06
N LYS A 189 28.80 17.19 10.88
CA LYS A 189 30.10 17.84 10.78
C LYS A 189 29.97 19.16 11.52
N ALA A 190 30.65 19.29 12.65
CA ALA A 190 30.66 20.53 13.38
C ALA A 190 31.39 21.57 12.53
N ILE A 191 30.87 22.79 12.48
CA ILE A 191 31.46 23.91 11.73
C ILE A 191 32.90 24.21 12.22
N SER A 192 33.26 23.71 13.40
CA SER A 192 34.60 23.73 13.99
C SER A 192 35.64 22.84 13.30
N GLU A 193 35.28 22.03 12.30
CA GLU A 193 36.20 21.13 11.57
C GLU A 193 36.53 21.61 10.14
N LEU A 194 36.20 22.86 9.79
CA LEU A 194 36.65 23.49 8.54
C LEU A 194 38.01 24.20 8.78
N PRO A 195 39.02 23.99 7.90
CA PRO A 195 40.32 24.65 8.00
C PRO A 195 40.25 26.16 7.72
#